data_AF-A0A3D3PDT1-F1
#
_entry.id   AF-A0A3D3PDT1-F1
#
_cell.length_a   1.000
_cell.length_b   1.000
_cell.length_c   1.000
_cell.angle_alpha   90.00
_cell.angle_beta   90.00
_cell.angle_gamma   90.00
#
_symmetry.space_group_name_H-M   'P 1'
#
loop_
_entity.id
_entity.type
_entity.pdbx_description
1 polymer ?
#
loop_
_entity_poly.entity_id
_entity_poly.type
_entity_poly.pdbx_seq_one_letter_code
_entity_poly.pdbx_strand_id
1 'polypeptide(L)'
;KGIVYVTDSEGKKVFRFENGKAELLLENLKGPNGILTHDGVLYVLDAGGMYKINEDKSLTRIIDGMEGGTDGIENIGGSDFIVSCWEGALWYVNAADTTKQLMLDTRKEKRNTADIGIDPATKTIYVPTFWKNTVVAYEVK
;
A
#
# COMPACT_ATOMS: atom_id res chain seq x y z
N LYS A 1 -3.77 6.01 -19.31
CA LYS A 1 -5.01 5.29 -19.68
C LYS A 1 -5.95 5.37 -18.48
N GLY A 2 -7.27 5.48 -18.67
CA GLY A 2 -8.26 5.57 -17.58
C GLY A 2 -8.62 4.20 -16.99
N ILE A 3 -7.61 3.43 -16.56
CA ILE A 3 -7.80 2.16 -15.86
C ILE A 3 -7.78 2.44 -14.36
N VAL A 4 -8.72 1.87 -13.63
CA VAL A 4 -8.75 1.89 -12.17
C VAL A 4 -8.61 0.47 -11.67
N TYR A 5 -7.75 0.26 -10.66
CA TYR A 5 -7.65 -1.02 -9.97
C TYR A 5 -8.29 -0.89 -8.59
N VAL A 6 -9.05 -1.90 -8.20
CA VAL A 6 -9.85 -1.88 -6.96
C VAL A 6 -9.61 -3.17 -6.20
N THR A 7 -9.25 -3.05 -4.93
CA THR A 7 -9.15 -4.17 -4.00
C THR A 7 -10.49 -4.38 -3.29
N ASP A 8 -10.85 -5.65 -3.12
CA ASP A 8 -11.97 -6.10 -2.31
C ASP A 8 -11.40 -6.97 -1.19
N SER A 9 -11.22 -6.36 -0.01
CA SER A 9 -10.57 -7.01 1.13
C SER A 9 -11.37 -8.20 1.66
N GLU A 10 -12.70 -8.08 1.72
CA GLU A 10 -13.59 -9.12 2.25
C GLU A 10 -13.79 -10.24 1.21
N GLY A 11 -14.01 -9.86 -0.05
CA GLY A 11 -14.14 -10.79 -1.17
C GLY A 11 -12.82 -11.41 -1.62
N LYS A 12 -11.68 -10.94 -1.09
CA LYS A 12 -10.32 -11.44 -1.35
C LYS A 12 -9.93 -11.38 -2.83
N LYS A 13 -10.25 -10.25 -3.46
CA LYS A 13 -10.16 -10.05 -4.91
C LYS A 13 -9.52 -8.72 -5.28
N VAL A 14 -9.03 -8.66 -6.51
CA VAL A 14 -8.70 -7.42 -7.21
C VAL A 14 -9.50 -7.35 -8.49
N PHE A 15 -10.09 -6.20 -8.74
CA PHE A 15 -10.81 -5.88 -9.97
C PHE A 15 -10.04 -4.86 -10.78
N ARG A 16 -10.12 -5.00 -12.10
CA ARG A 16 -9.72 -3.99 -13.07
C ARG A 16 -10.99 -3.34 -13.60
N PHE A 17 -11.08 -2.03 -13.53
CA PHE A 17 -12.18 -1.25 -14.07
C PHE A 17 -11.68 -0.40 -15.24
N GLU A 18 -12.29 -0.59 -16.41
CA GLU A 18 -12.00 0.19 -17.61
C GLU A 18 -13.26 0.32 -18.46
N ASN A 19 -13.48 1.49 -19.06
CA ASN A 19 -14.60 1.75 -19.97
C ASN A 19 -15.98 1.39 -19.38
N GLY A 20 -16.20 1.67 -18.10
CA GLY A 20 -17.48 1.40 -17.42
C GLY A 20 -17.67 -0.05 -16.98
N LYS A 21 -16.68 -0.93 -17.16
CA LYS A 21 -16.79 -2.36 -16.86
C LYS A 21 -15.76 -2.78 -15.81
N ALA A 22 -16.23 -3.44 -14.76
CA ALA A 22 -15.39 -4.15 -13.80
C ALA A 22 -15.13 -5.59 -14.28
N GLU A 23 -13.88 -6.02 -14.25
CA GLU A 23 -13.44 -7.38 -14.57
C GLU A 23 -12.57 -7.92 -13.44
N LEU A 24 -12.76 -9.20 -13.12
CA LEU A 24 -11.93 -9.87 -12.12
C LEU A 24 -10.48 -9.97 -12.62
N LEU A 25 -9.55 -9.40 -11.87
CA LEU A 25 -8.12 -9.46 -12.15
C LEU A 25 -7.46 -10.60 -11.35
N LEU A 26 -7.68 -10.63 -10.04
CA LEU A 26 -7.16 -11.64 -9.12
C LEU A 26 -8.24 -12.08 -8.13
N GLU A 27 -8.10 -13.31 -7.64
CA GLU A 27 -8.91 -13.88 -6.57
C GLU A 27 -8.06 -14.78 -5.67
N ASN A 28 -8.63 -15.28 -4.58
CA ASN A 28 -7.97 -16.13 -3.59
C ASN A 28 -6.80 -15.44 -2.84
N LEU A 29 -6.88 -14.12 -2.68
CA LEU A 29 -5.98 -13.35 -1.80
C LEU A 29 -6.33 -13.61 -0.33
N LYS A 30 -5.54 -13.07 0.61
CA LYS A 30 -5.79 -13.29 2.06
C LYS A 30 -6.62 -12.17 2.68
N GLY A 31 -6.33 -10.94 2.30
CA GLY A 31 -6.96 -9.69 2.73
C GLY A 31 -6.28 -8.52 2.03
N PRO A 32 -6.51 -8.35 0.72
CA PRO A 32 -5.87 -7.31 -0.06
C PRO A 32 -6.39 -5.93 0.37
N ASN A 33 -5.54 -4.91 0.40
CA ASN A 33 -5.95 -3.55 0.77
C ASN A 33 -5.34 -2.49 -0.16
N GLY A 34 -4.19 -1.92 0.17
CA GLY A 34 -3.53 -0.93 -0.69
C GLY A 34 -3.18 -1.48 -2.07
N ILE A 35 -3.36 -0.65 -3.09
CA ILE A 35 -3.04 -0.96 -4.49
C ILE A 35 -2.48 0.27 -5.18
N LEU A 36 -1.36 0.11 -5.90
CA LEU A 36 -0.67 1.22 -6.55
C LEU A 36 -0.15 0.81 -7.91
N THR A 37 -0.34 1.65 -8.91
CA THR A 37 0.39 1.54 -10.18
C THR A 37 1.52 2.56 -10.20
N HIS A 38 2.76 2.11 -10.40
CA HIS A 38 3.92 2.98 -10.53
C HIS A 38 4.85 2.43 -11.63
N ASP A 39 5.28 3.27 -12.56
CA ASP A 39 6.16 2.92 -13.69
C ASP A 39 5.73 1.65 -14.47
N GLY A 40 4.41 1.50 -14.66
CA GLY A 40 3.83 0.36 -15.38
C GLY A 40 3.75 -0.94 -14.56
N VAL A 41 4.18 -0.92 -13.30
CA VAL A 41 4.07 -2.04 -12.37
C VAL A 41 2.86 -1.84 -11.46
N LEU A 42 2.07 -2.90 -11.30
CA LEU A 42 0.95 -2.93 -10.38
C LEU A 42 1.37 -3.64 -9.09
N TYR A 43 1.24 -2.94 -7.97
CA TYR A 43 1.54 -3.44 -6.64
C TYR A 43 0.26 -3.60 -5.83
N VAL A 44 0.19 -4.64 -5.01
CA VAL A 44 -0.89 -4.88 -4.05
C VAL A 44 -0.31 -5.23 -2.69
N LEU A 45 -0.93 -4.70 -1.64
CA LEU A 45 -0.69 -5.11 -0.27
C LEU A 45 -1.65 -6.24 0.10
N ASP A 46 -1.13 -7.36 0.58
CA ASP A 46 -1.93 -8.51 1.03
C ASP A 46 -1.30 -9.14 2.27
N ALA A 47 -2.08 -9.26 3.35
CA ALA A 47 -1.70 -9.94 4.59
C ALA A 47 -0.27 -9.65 5.10
N GLY A 48 0.11 -8.37 5.18
CA GLY A 48 1.41 -7.96 5.71
C GLY A 48 2.57 -8.00 4.70
N GLY A 49 2.28 -8.24 3.42
CA GLY A 49 3.26 -8.23 2.34
C GLY A 49 2.90 -7.27 1.21
N MET A 50 3.93 -6.88 0.47
CA MET A 50 3.84 -6.13 -0.78
C MET A 50 4.19 -7.07 -1.93
N TYR A 51 3.31 -7.11 -2.93
CA TYR A 51 3.42 -8.00 -4.07
C TYR A 51 3.31 -7.20 -5.36
N LYS A 52 4.10 -7.58 -6.36
CA LYS A 52 3.87 -7.21 -7.75
C LYS A 52 2.84 -8.15 -8.36
N ILE A 53 1.86 -7.61 -9.06
CA ILE A 53 0.95 -8.35 -9.93
C ILE A 53 1.57 -8.43 -11.33
N ASN A 54 1.88 -9.64 -11.78
CA ASN A 54 2.45 -9.88 -13.10
C ASN A 54 1.36 -9.91 -14.19
N GLU A 55 1.78 -9.81 -15.46
CA GLU A 55 0.86 -9.84 -16.61
C GLU A 55 0.07 -11.15 -16.71
N ASP A 56 0.69 -12.27 -16.30
CA ASP A 56 0.07 -13.59 -16.22
C ASP A 56 -0.83 -13.76 -14.99
N LYS A 57 -1.06 -12.68 -14.23
CA LYS A 57 -1.85 -12.63 -12.99
C LYS A 57 -1.24 -13.42 -11.83
N SER A 58 0.04 -13.82 -11.92
CA SER A 58 0.77 -14.33 -10.76
C SER A 58 1.22 -13.20 -9.83
N LEU A 59 1.47 -13.53 -8.56
CA LEU A 59 2.03 -12.61 -7.58
C LEU A 59 3.53 -12.88 -7.38
N THR A 60 4.34 -11.86 -7.56
CA THR A 60 5.74 -11.86 -7.10
C THR A 60 5.80 -11.12 -5.77
N ARG A 61 6.11 -11.85 -4.69
CA ARG A 61 6.37 -11.22 -3.39
C ARG A 61 7.65 -10.38 -3.46
N ILE A 62 7.54 -9.12 -3.07
CA ILE A 62 8.68 -8.21 -2.94
C ILE A 62 9.23 -8.29 -1.52
N ILE A 63 8.34 -8.09 -0.54
CA ILE A 63 8.68 -8.14 0.88
C ILE A 63 7.45 -8.52 1.70
N ASP A 64 7.65 -9.08 2.89
CA ASP A 64 6.61 -9.39 3.87
C ASP A 64 7.02 -8.98 5.28
N GLY A 65 6.24 -9.36 6.31
CA GLY A 65 6.54 -9.07 7.71
C GLY A 65 6.23 -7.63 8.14
N MET A 66 5.33 -6.95 7.43
CA MET A 66 4.76 -5.67 7.85
C MET A 66 3.49 -5.95 8.66
N GLU A 67 3.68 -6.27 9.95
CA GLU A 67 2.59 -6.63 10.86
C GLU A 67 1.63 -5.45 11.14
N GLY A 68 0.42 -5.78 11.60
CA GLY A 68 -0.58 -4.78 11.98
C GLY A 68 -1.51 -4.33 10.86
N GLY A 69 -1.61 -5.14 9.80
CA GLY A 69 -2.56 -4.94 8.69
C GLY A 69 -2.13 -3.85 7.72
N THR A 70 -1.32 -4.21 6.72
CA THR A 70 -0.94 -3.33 5.62
C THR A 70 -2.17 -2.66 4.98
N ASP A 71 -2.14 -1.33 4.89
CA ASP A 71 -3.29 -0.50 4.51
C ASP A 71 -2.99 0.30 3.24
N GLY A 72 -2.30 1.45 3.33
CA GLY A 72 -1.93 2.30 2.20
C GLY A 72 -0.52 2.06 1.67
N ILE A 73 -0.30 2.36 0.39
CA ILE A 73 1.01 2.30 -0.29
C ILE A 73 1.20 3.51 -1.19
N GLU A 74 2.34 4.19 -1.04
CA GLU A 74 2.74 5.31 -1.89
C GLU A 74 4.20 5.14 -2.34
N ASN A 75 4.49 5.53 -3.58
CA ASN A 75 5.87 5.59 -4.09
C ASN A 75 6.48 6.97 -3.77
N ILE A 76 7.72 6.98 -3.29
CA ILE A 76 8.44 8.20 -2.90
C ILE A 76 9.63 8.53 -3.81
N GLY A 77 9.82 7.73 -4.88
CA GLY A 77 10.86 7.89 -5.88
C GLY A 77 11.51 6.57 -6.25
N GLY A 78 11.67 6.31 -7.55
CA GLY A 78 12.34 5.10 -8.04
C GLY A 78 11.71 3.83 -7.45
N SER A 79 12.52 3.01 -6.76
CA SER A 79 12.06 1.77 -6.12
C SER A 79 11.69 1.92 -4.65
N ASP A 80 11.53 3.15 -4.16
CA ASP A 80 11.28 3.44 -2.76
C ASP A 80 9.80 3.71 -2.50
N PHE A 81 9.26 3.06 -1.48
CA PHE A 81 7.85 3.11 -1.12
C PHE A 81 7.68 3.35 0.37
N ILE A 82 6.57 3.97 0.75
CA ILE A 82 6.06 3.96 2.11
C ILE A 82 4.79 3.11 2.14
N VAL A 83 4.73 2.22 3.12
CA VAL A 83 3.57 1.37 3.40
C VAL A 83 3.08 1.67 4.81
N SER A 84 1.81 1.98 4.95
CA SER A 84 1.17 2.08 6.26
C SER A 84 0.59 0.73 6.69
N CYS A 85 0.53 0.51 8.00
CA CYS A 85 -0.20 -0.59 8.62
C CYS A 85 -1.23 -0.03 9.58
N TRP A 86 -2.48 -0.47 9.45
CA TRP A 86 -3.64 0.03 10.19
C TRP A 86 -3.41 0.17 11.70
N GLU A 87 -2.72 -0.77 12.33
CA GLU A 87 -2.46 -0.71 13.78
C GLU A 87 -1.60 0.49 14.21
N GLY A 88 -0.87 1.15 13.29
CA GLY A 88 -0.11 2.36 13.58
C GLY A 88 1.36 2.31 13.16
N ALA A 89 1.76 1.48 12.19
CA ALA A 89 3.15 1.43 11.73
C ALA A 89 3.30 2.06 10.34
N LEU A 90 4.42 2.74 10.10
CA LEU A 90 4.86 3.14 8.76
C LEU A 90 6.18 2.44 8.44
N TRP A 91 6.22 1.77 7.31
CA TRP A 91 7.38 1.07 6.79
C TRP A 91 7.90 1.79 5.55
N TYR A 92 9.20 1.98 5.49
CA TYR A 92 9.91 2.20 4.24
C TYR A 92 10.21 0.85 3.59
N VAL A 93 10.02 0.75 2.28
CA VAL A 93 10.31 -0.43 1.47
C VAL A 93 11.13 -0.02 0.26
N ASN A 94 12.27 -0.66 0.04
CA ASN A 94 12.98 -0.58 -1.23
C ASN A 94 12.72 -1.86 -2.03
N ALA A 95 12.01 -1.73 -3.14
CA ALA A 95 11.57 -2.85 -3.97
C ALA A 95 12.68 -3.45 -4.83
N ALA A 96 13.76 -2.70 -5.13
CA ALA A 96 14.89 -3.20 -5.91
C ALA A 96 15.79 -4.13 -5.08
N ASP A 97 16.07 -3.72 -3.85
CA ASP A 97 16.92 -4.47 -2.91
C ASP A 97 16.12 -5.43 -2.02
N THR A 98 14.79 -5.41 -2.11
CA THR A 98 13.87 -6.21 -1.27
C THR A 98 14.10 -6.01 0.23
N THR A 99 14.29 -4.75 0.64
CA THR A 99 14.52 -4.38 2.05
C THR A 99 13.36 -3.57 2.61
N LYS A 100 13.23 -3.57 3.95
CA LYS A 100 12.28 -2.72 4.67
C LYS A 100 12.88 -2.15 5.95
N GLN A 101 12.42 -0.96 6.33
CA GLN A 101 12.78 -0.30 7.58
C GLN A 101 11.53 0.24 8.26
N LEU A 102 11.39 0.01 9.56
CA LEU A 102 10.33 0.62 10.36
C LEU A 102 10.67 2.10 10.57
N MET A 103 9.82 2.98 10.07
CA MET A 103 10.00 4.44 10.14
C MET A 103 9.30 5.02 11.37
N LEU A 104 8.10 4.51 11.66
CA LEU A 104 7.27 4.97 12.75
C LEU A 104 6.47 3.80 13.32
N ASP A 105 6.35 3.75 14.64
CA ASP A 105 5.48 2.83 15.35
C ASP A 105 4.69 3.60 16.39
N THR A 106 3.38 3.74 16.15
CA THR A 106 2.44 4.45 17.02
C THR A 106 1.36 3.54 17.60
N ARG A 107 1.63 2.23 17.60
CA ARG A 107 0.69 1.21 18.11
C ARG A 107 0.42 1.39 19.60
N LYS A 108 1.46 1.73 20.39
CA LYS A 108 1.34 1.96 21.85
C LYS A 108 0.44 3.15 22.18
N GLU A 109 0.47 4.17 21.33
CA GLU A 109 -0.29 5.41 21.43
C GLU A 109 -1.73 5.24 20.93
N LYS A 110 -2.06 4.06 20.39
CA LYS A 110 -3.34 3.75 19.73
C LYS A 110 -3.67 4.78 18.66
N ARG A 111 -2.65 5.16 17.88
CA ARG A 111 -2.75 6.07 16.75
C ARG A 111 -2.62 5.26 15.48
N ASN A 112 -3.72 4.62 15.11
CA ASN A 112 -3.85 3.82 13.90
C ASN A 112 -3.54 4.66 12.66
N THR A 113 -2.64 4.17 11.81
CA THR A 113 -2.27 4.81 10.54
C THR A 113 -3.03 4.08 9.44
N ALA A 114 -4.10 4.69 8.94
CA ALA A 114 -4.90 4.11 7.88
C ALA A 114 -4.19 4.29 6.52
N ASP A 115 -4.92 4.64 5.47
CA ASP A 115 -4.33 4.94 4.15
C ASP A 115 -3.27 6.06 4.20
N ILE A 116 -2.57 6.33 3.11
CA ILE A 116 -1.52 7.34 3.03
C ILE A 116 -1.62 8.08 1.70
N GLY A 117 -1.34 9.38 1.71
CA GLY A 117 -1.17 10.16 0.49
C GLY A 117 0.19 10.87 0.48
N ILE A 118 0.70 11.19 -0.71
CA ILE A 118 1.97 11.90 -0.86
C ILE A 118 1.85 13.16 -1.71
N ASP A 119 2.53 14.22 -1.28
CA ASP A 119 2.98 15.31 -2.14
C ASP A 119 4.43 15.05 -2.57
N PRO A 120 4.67 14.62 -3.82
CA PRO A 120 6.01 14.27 -4.28
C PRO A 120 6.91 15.50 -4.47
N ALA A 121 6.34 16.70 -4.64
CA ALA A 121 7.13 17.92 -4.83
C ALA A 121 7.79 18.35 -3.52
N THR A 122 7.10 18.15 -2.40
CA THR A 122 7.59 18.47 -1.06
C THR A 122 8.10 17.25 -0.29
N LYS A 123 7.99 16.04 -0.87
CA LYS A 123 8.25 14.75 -0.22
C LYS A 123 7.49 14.62 1.11
N THR A 124 6.27 15.14 1.17
CA THR A 124 5.45 15.12 2.37
C THR A 124 4.41 14.01 2.25
N ILE A 125 4.42 13.08 3.22
CA ILE A 125 3.35 12.10 3.36
C ILE A 125 2.30 12.60 4.36
N TYR A 126 1.04 12.31 4.06
CA TYR A 126 -0.12 12.63 4.88
C TYR A 126 -0.76 11.35 5.37
N VAL A 127 -0.83 11.22 6.69
CA VAL A 127 -1.30 10.00 7.35
C VAL A 127 -2.52 10.33 8.22
N PRO A 128 -3.74 9.94 7.81
CA PRO A 128 -4.93 9.98 8.64
C PRO A 128 -4.79 9.04 9.83
N THR A 129 -5.22 9.52 11.00
CA THR A 129 -5.11 8.81 12.26
C THR A 129 -6.49 8.43 12.78
N PHE A 130 -6.88 7.18 12.54
CA PHE A 130 -8.29 6.75 12.57
C PHE A 130 -9.00 7.10 13.89
N TRP A 131 -8.42 6.72 15.03
CA TRP A 131 -9.03 6.98 16.35
C TRP A 131 -8.69 8.35 16.95
N LYS A 132 -7.77 9.10 16.35
CA LYS A 132 -7.38 10.42 16.84
C LYS A 132 -8.04 11.55 16.06
N ASN A 133 -8.74 11.26 14.96
CA ASN A 133 -9.46 12.23 14.14
C ASN A 133 -8.55 13.37 13.63
N THR A 134 -7.30 13.07 13.31
CA THR A 134 -6.37 14.04 12.71
C THR A 134 -5.69 13.46 11.47
N VAL A 135 -5.15 14.35 10.64
CA VAL A 135 -4.16 14.01 9.60
C VAL A 135 -2.81 14.55 10.06
N VAL A 136 -1.78 13.70 10.05
CA VAL A 136 -0.41 14.08 10.40
C VAL A 136 0.43 14.12 9.13
N ALA A 137 1.22 15.16 8.96
CA ALA A 137 2.15 15.30 7.86
C ALA A 137 3.59 14.97 8.32
N TYR A 138 4.33 14.22 7.51
CA TYR A 138 5.74 13.94 7.72
C TYR A 138 6.52 14.26 6.45
N GLU A 139 7.64 14.95 6.59
CA GLU A 139 8.62 15.13 5.51
C GLU A 139 9.52 13.89 5.45
N VAL A 140 9.63 13.27 4.28
CA VAL A 140 10.49 12.11 4.02
C VAL A 140 11.85 12.63 3.53
N LYS A 141 12.91 12.33 4.28
CA LYS A 141 14.29 12.79 4.01
C LYS A 141 15.18 11.65 3.56
#